data_AF-A0A432T985-F1
#
_entry.id   AF-A0A432T985-F1
#
_cell.length_a   1.000
_cell.length_b   1.000
_cell.length_c   1.000
_cell.angle_alpha   90.00
_cell.angle_beta   90.00
_cell.angle_gamma   90.00
#
_symmetry.space_group_name_H-M   'P 1'
#
loop_
_entity.id
_entity.type
_entity.pdbx_description
1 polymer ?
#
loop_
_entity_poly.entity_id
_entity_poly.type
_entity_poly.pdbx_seq_one_letter_code
_entity_poly.pdbx_strand_id
1 'polypeptide(L)' 'MDNSNNPLHGIKLKDIVEKLVEYYGWEELGRRIKINCFNNNPHIKASLKFLRNVDHEWARIKVEDLYIDTFVKK' A
#
# COMPACT_ATOMS: atom_id res chain seq x y z
N MET A 1 -30.54 3.80 4.00
CA MET A 1 -29.22 4.20 4.53
C MET A 1 -28.69 3.04 5.35
N ASP A 2 -27.37 2.90 5.36
CA ASP A 2 -26.58 1.94 6.15
C ASP A 2 -26.35 0.53 5.59
N ASN A 3 -25.19 0.39 4.94
CA ASN A 3 -24.30 -0.75 5.04
C ASN A 3 -22.84 -0.28 4.83
N SER A 4 -22.44 0.78 5.54
CA SER A 4 -21.10 1.40 5.46
C SER A 4 -20.02 0.68 6.29
N ASN A 5 -20.29 -0.55 6.75
CA ASN A 5 -19.55 -1.19 7.85
C ASN A 5 -18.46 -2.18 7.45
N ASN A 6 -17.92 -2.09 6.23
CA ASN A 6 -16.66 -2.75 5.93
C ASN A 6 -15.65 -1.74 5.39
N PRO A 7 -14.72 -1.22 6.20
CA PRO A 7 -13.73 -0.24 5.76
C PRO A 7 -12.77 -0.77 4.69
N LEU A 8 -12.79 -2.08 4.40
CA LEU A 8 -11.92 -2.78 3.45
C LEU A 8 -12.65 -3.58 2.36
N HIS A 9 -14.00 -3.66 2.37
CA HIS A 9 -14.70 -4.54 1.42
C HIS A 9 -14.67 -3.96 -0.01
N GLY A 10 -13.78 -4.49 -0.84
CA GLY A 10 -13.60 -4.07 -2.23
C GLY A 10 -12.39 -3.16 -2.48
N ILE A 11 -11.54 -2.91 -1.47
CA ILE A 11 -10.33 -2.09 -1.67
C ILE A 11 -9.28 -2.92 -2.41
N LYS A 12 -8.87 -2.45 -3.60
CA LYS A 12 -7.84 -3.13 -4.38
C LYS A 12 -6.47 -2.74 -3.83
N LEU A 13 -5.46 -3.58 -4.06
CA LEU A 13 -4.06 -3.25 -3.74
C LEU A 13 -3.62 -1.89 -4.31
N LYS A 14 -4.19 -1.51 -5.46
CA LYS A 14 -4.02 -0.18 -6.06
C LYS A 14 -4.48 0.93 -5.13
N ASP A 15 -5.71 0.86 -4.63
CA ASP A 15 -6.29 1.84 -3.73
C ASP A 15 -5.55 1.90 -2.38
N ILE A 16 -5.07 0.76 -1.88
CA ILE A 16 -4.23 0.68 -0.68
C ILE A 16 -2.96 1.50 -0.86
N VAL A 17 -2.21 1.22 -1.93
CA VAL A 17 -0.96 1.93 -2.24
C VAL A 17 -1.23 3.41 -2.50
N GLU A 18 -2.26 3.76 -3.27
CA GLU A 18 -2.62 5.16 -3.54
C GLU A 18 -2.93 5.93 -2.24
N LYS A 19 -3.76 5.37 -1.35
CA LYS A 19 -4.05 6.01 -0.05
C LYS A 19 -2.82 6.15 0.84
N LEU A 20 -1.97 5.13 0.91
CA LEU A 20 -0.74 5.19 1.69
C LEU A 20 0.23 6.25 1.15
N VAL A 21 0.35 6.35 -0.18
CA VAL A 21 1.18 7.35 -0.84
C VAL A 21 0.60 8.75 -0.62
N GLU A 22 -0.71 8.91 -0.68
CA GLU A 22 -1.37 10.20 -0.43
C GLU A 22 -1.21 10.66 1.02
N TYR A 23 -1.22 9.72 1.98
CA TYR A 23 -1.10 10.02 3.40
C TYR A 23 0.35 10.22 3.88
N TYR A 24 1.28 9.35 3.47
CA TYR A 24 2.68 9.38 3.92
C TYR A 24 3.64 9.99 2.90
N GLY A 25 3.34 9.90 1.61
CA GLY A 25 4.29 10.16 0.54
C GLY A 25 5.23 8.98 0.26
N TRP A 26 5.90 9.05 -0.88
CA TRP A 26 6.80 7.99 -1.35
C TRP A 26 8.08 7.86 -0.51
N GLU A 27 8.61 8.97 0.02
CA GLU A 27 9.82 8.94 0.84
C GLU A 27 9.62 8.14 2.12
N GLU A 28 8.52 8.40 2.84
CA GLU A 28 8.21 7.70 4.09
C GLU A 28 7.84 6.23 3.83
N LEU A 29 7.10 5.96 2.75
CA LEU A 29 6.87 4.59 2.30
C LEU A 29 8.18 3.86 1.97
N GLY A 30 9.13 4.52 1.32
CA GLY A 30 10.45 3.98 1.03
C GLY A 30 11.29 3.72 2.29
N ARG A 31 11.09 4.50 3.36
CA ARG A 31 11.72 4.26 4.67
C ARG A 31 11.12 3.07 5.40
N ARG A 32 9.79 2.96 5.42
CA ARG A 32 9.06 1.86 6.07
C ARG A 32 9.20 0.54 5.30
N ILE A 33 9.12 0.63 3.98
CA ILE A 33 9.19 -0.46 3.03
C ILE A 33 10.37 -0.17 2.10
N LYS A 34 11.54 -0.66 2.51
CA LYS A 34 12.82 -0.50 1.79
C LYS A 34 12.83 -1.27 0.47
N ILE A 35 12.02 -0.84 -0.48
CA ILE A 35 12.02 -1.34 -1.85
C ILE A 35 12.50 -0.26 -2.80
N ASN A 36 13.23 -0.68 -3.83
CA ASN A 36 13.80 0.25 -4.81
C ASN A 36 12.70 1.00 -5.58
N CYS A 37 11.52 0.39 -5.72
CA CYS A 37 10.38 1.00 -6.41
C CYS A 37 9.90 2.29 -5.75
N PHE A 38 9.92 2.40 -4.43
CA PHE A 38 9.45 3.61 -3.73
C PHE A 38 10.51 4.72 -3.67
N ASN A 39 11.80 4.35 -3.65
CA ASN A 39 12.88 5.31 -3.54
C ASN A 39 13.36 5.85 -4.89
N ASN A 40 13.36 5.02 -5.93
CA ASN A 40 14.04 5.35 -7.20
C ASN A 40 13.08 5.55 -8.37
N ASN A 41 11.88 4.96 -8.33
CA ASN A 41 10.83 5.14 -9.35
C ASN A 41 9.43 5.15 -8.71
N PRO A 42 9.11 6.18 -7.91
CA PRO A 42 7.85 6.28 -7.18
C PRO A 42 6.66 6.41 -8.12
N HIS A 43 6.14 5.29 -8.60
CA HIS A 43 5.02 5.25 -9.52
C HIS A 43 4.08 4.09 -9.18
N ILE A 44 2.78 4.38 -9.13
CA ILE A 44 1.73 3.41 -8.73
C ILE A 44 1.75 2.18 -9.63
N LYS A 45 1.82 2.35 -10.96
CA LYS A 45 1.80 1.20 -11.90
C LYS A 45 3.02 0.28 -11.73
N ALA A 46 4.21 0.86 -11.51
CA ALA A 46 5.43 0.10 -11.31
C ALA A 46 5.40 -0.63 -9.96
N SER A 47 4.95 0.06 -8.92
CA SER A 47 4.74 -0.49 -7.58
C SER A 47 3.78 -1.67 -7.62
N LEU A 48 2.63 -1.54 -8.30
CA LEU A 48 1.68 -2.64 -8.42
C LEU A 48 2.22 -3.81 -9.23
N LYS A 49 2.98 -3.56 -10.30
CA LYS A 49 3.65 -4.64 -11.04
C LYS A 49 4.65 -5.38 -10.14
N PHE A 50 5.38 -4.66 -9.30
CA PHE A 50 6.32 -5.22 -8.34
C PHE A 50 5.62 -6.01 -7.22
N LEU A 51 4.57 -5.46 -6.62
CA LEU A 51 3.80 -6.08 -5.53
C LEU A 51 2.96 -7.28 -6.00
N ARG A 52 2.67 -7.37 -7.31
CA ARG A 52 2.05 -8.56 -7.93
C ARG A 52 3.04 -9.67 -8.24
N ASN A 53 4.34 -9.41 -8.10
CA ASN A 53 5.36 -10.39 -8.38
C ASN A 53 5.55 -11.30 -7.15
N VAL A 54 5.54 -12.62 -7.36
CA VAL A 54 5.53 -13.62 -6.28
C VAL A 54 6.84 -13.63 -5.50
N ASP A 55 7.97 -13.32 -6.15
CA ASP A 55 9.29 -13.19 -5.51
C ASP A 55 9.35 -12.07 -4.44
N HIS A 56 8.36 -11.18 -4.41
CA HIS A 56 8.29 -10.04 -3.52
C HIS A 56 6.98 -9.98 -2.73
N GLU A 57 6.35 -11.13 -2.47
CA GLU A 57 5.10 -11.22 -1.70
C GLU A 57 5.20 -10.55 -0.32
N TRP A 58 6.36 -10.65 0.34
CA TRP A 58 6.62 -9.98 1.61
C TRP A 58 6.38 -8.47 1.55
N ALA A 59 6.64 -7.83 0.40
CA ALA A 59 6.45 -6.39 0.22
C ALA A 59 4.96 -6.06 0.15
N ARG A 60 4.17 -6.91 -0.51
CA ARG A 60 2.72 -6.79 -0.57
C ARG A 60 2.11 -6.88 0.83
N ILE A 61 2.47 -7.92 1.59
CA ILE A 61 2.01 -8.11 2.96
C ILE A 61 2.35 -6.88 3.80
N LYS A 62 3.56 -6.31 3.65
CA LYS A 62 3.99 -5.15 4.41
C LYS A 62 3.24 -3.86 4.05
N VAL A 63 2.85 -3.68 2.79
CA VAL A 63 1.97 -2.59 2.35
C VAL A 63 0.58 -2.75 2.95
N GLU A 64 0.01 -3.96 2.91
CA GLU A 64 -1.30 -4.26 3.47
C GLU A 64 -1.32 -4.07 5.00
N ASP A 65 -0.30 -4.54 5.70
CA ASP A 65 -0.14 -4.38 7.15
C ASP A 65 -0.02 -2.90 7.54
N LEU A 66 0.80 -2.13 6.82
CA LEU A 66 0.93 -0.69 7.02
C LEU A 66 -0.41 0.03 6.84
N TYR A 67 -1.19 -0.34 5.82
CA TYR A 67 -2.52 0.25 5.62
C TYR A 67 -3.45 -0.01 6.80
N ILE A 68 -3.46 -1.24 7.31
CA ILE A 68 -4.27 -1.61 8.47
C ILE A 68 -3.82 -0.82 9.69
N ASP A 69 -2.52 -0.72 9.94
CA ASP A 69 -1.94 0.04 11.05
C ASP A 69 -2.36 1.52 11.00
N THR A 70 -2.30 2.14 9.82
CA THR A 70 -2.59 3.57 9.64
C THR A 70 -4.08 3.91 9.64
N PHE A 71 -4.90 3.13 8.95
CA PHE A 71 -6.30 3.49 8.67
C PHE A 71 -7.32 2.68 9.46
N VAL A 72 -6.96 1.48 9.95
CA VAL A 72 -7.91 0.55 10.60
C VAL A 72 -7.65 0.43 12.10
N LYS A 73 -6.39 0.36 12.52
CA LYS A 73 -5.97 0.11 13.92
C LYS A 73 -6.06 1.33 14.85
N LYS A 74 -6.83 2.35 14.46
CA LYS A 74 -6.91 3.64 15.14
C LYS A 74 -7.59 3.56 16.50
#